data_AF-A0A316Q4S6-F1
#
_entry.id   AF-A0A316Q4S6-F1
#
_cell.length_a   1.000
_cell.length_b   1.000
_cell.length_c   1.000
_cell.angle_alpha   90.00
_cell.angle_beta   90.00
_cell.angle_gamma   90.00
#
_symmetry.space_group_name_H-M   'P 1'
#
loop_
_entity.id
_entity.type
_entity.pdbx_description
1 polymer ?
#
loop_
_entity_poly.entity_id
_entity_poly.type
_entity_poly.pdbx_seq_one_letter_code
_entity_poly.pdbx_strand_id
1 'polypeptide(L)'
;MKLAIYDKKGNKIAGSNDMPETLDGELSAKPLPFYADGVLYSRLEEELFSAACMDAETARRIMRNETDGKGMTREGFLFALLNGRLSADEAITLGARLRVPFEARRLVAAIIFAGEAEFEDTGLLKEIFNEVNADVIQLGHMRYAAVCESLDGQEDFYDTCMALRDTFLSEMNVDAFIGIAQPCETASSLFEAYSQAASCAELGASFSHYGGVFNYNRMFPEILLKGVPREYISRFASSAAKISGASDEETTALLDELFRQNLNISKTAKELFMHRNTLIYRLDKLKRVTGLDVSCFDDAVILRLLLAMSRLGEK
;
A
#
# COMPACT_ATOMS: atom_id res chain seq x y z
N MET A 1 11.26 -17.27 -33.18
CA MET A 1 10.80 -18.22 -32.13
C MET A 1 9.42 -18.68 -32.52
N LYS A 2 9.17 -19.99 -32.66
CA LYS A 2 7.84 -20.49 -33.03
C LYS A 2 6.95 -20.41 -31.80
N LEU A 3 5.95 -19.54 -31.86
CA LEU A 3 5.07 -19.21 -30.74
C LEU A 3 3.66 -18.99 -31.28
N ALA A 4 2.65 -19.46 -30.56
CA ALA A 4 1.26 -19.12 -30.81
C ALA A 4 0.46 -19.00 -29.51
N ILE A 5 -0.66 -18.29 -29.58
CA ILE A 5 -1.64 -18.11 -28.53
C ILE A 5 -2.95 -18.70 -29.04
N TYR A 6 -3.61 -19.48 -28.20
CA TYR A 6 -4.87 -20.15 -28.51
C TYR A 6 -5.96 -19.78 -27.50
N ASP A 7 -7.21 -19.78 -27.96
CA ASP A 7 -8.39 -19.72 -27.09
C ASP A 7 -8.66 -21.07 -26.41
N LYS A 8 -9.56 -21.11 -25.42
CA LYS A 8 -10.01 -22.35 -24.76
C LYS A 8 -10.56 -23.44 -25.69
N LYS A 9 -10.95 -23.09 -26.92
CA LYS A 9 -11.46 -24.03 -27.94
C LYS A 9 -10.34 -24.56 -28.83
N GLY A 10 -9.09 -24.14 -28.60
CA GLY A 10 -7.93 -24.54 -29.36
C GLY A 10 -7.74 -23.78 -30.67
N ASN A 11 -8.45 -22.67 -30.90
CA ASN A 11 -8.26 -21.83 -32.10
C ASN A 11 -7.13 -20.83 -31.88
N LYS A 12 -6.25 -20.71 -32.86
CA LYS A 12 -5.14 -19.77 -32.83
C LYS A 12 -5.65 -18.33 -32.97
N ILE A 13 -5.23 -17.48 -32.04
CA ILE A 13 -5.57 -16.05 -32.00
C ILE A 13 -4.42 -15.21 -32.56
N ALA A 14 -3.18 -15.59 -32.26
CA ALA A 14 -1.98 -14.90 -32.68
C ALA A 14 -0.78 -15.86 -32.70
N GLY A 15 0.20 -15.64 -33.58
CA GLY A 15 1.43 -16.43 -33.58
C GLY A 15 2.07 -16.62 -34.94
N SER A 16 3.20 -17.33 -34.96
CA SER A 16 3.92 -17.70 -36.18
C SER A 16 3.09 -18.61 -37.09
N ASN A 17 3.20 -18.45 -38.41
CA ASN A 17 2.49 -19.23 -39.43
C ASN A 17 2.78 -20.73 -39.35
N ASP A 18 3.93 -21.09 -38.81
CA ASP A 18 4.43 -22.46 -38.67
C ASP A 18 3.73 -23.23 -37.53
N MET A 19 2.85 -22.57 -36.76
CA MET A 19 2.02 -23.17 -35.71
C MET A 19 0.61 -23.42 -36.25
N PRO A 20 -0.04 -24.54 -35.89
CA PRO A 20 -1.35 -24.92 -36.42
C PRO A 20 -2.42 -23.87 -36.10
N GLU A 21 -3.39 -23.70 -37.00
CA GLU A 21 -4.51 -22.77 -36.78
C GLU A 21 -5.53 -23.29 -35.77
N THR A 22 -5.60 -24.61 -35.59
CA THR A 22 -6.44 -25.28 -34.59
C THR A 22 -5.69 -26.44 -33.95
N LEU A 23 -5.79 -26.56 -32.64
CA LEU A 23 -5.24 -27.69 -31.89
C LEU A 23 -6.22 -28.86 -31.84
N ASP A 24 -5.68 -30.06 -31.70
CA ASP A 24 -6.49 -31.26 -31.50
C ASP A 24 -7.29 -31.16 -30.19
N GLY A 25 -8.53 -31.66 -30.20
CA GLY A 25 -9.44 -31.69 -29.05
C GLY A 25 -8.81 -32.34 -27.82
N GLU A 26 -8.00 -33.39 -28.02
CA GLU A 26 -7.28 -34.07 -26.95
C GLU A 26 -6.15 -33.21 -26.34
N LEU A 27 -5.51 -32.35 -27.13
CA LEU A 27 -4.46 -31.42 -26.65
C LEU A 27 -5.08 -30.27 -25.86
N SER A 28 -6.20 -29.72 -26.33
CA SER A 28 -6.94 -28.67 -25.61
C SER A 28 -7.55 -29.11 -24.28
N ALA A 29 -7.75 -30.43 -24.08
CA ALA A 29 -8.30 -30.98 -22.84
C ALA A 29 -7.25 -31.32 -21.77
N LYS A 30 -5.95 -31.21 -22.07
CA LYS A 30 -4.88 -31.54 -21.12
C LYS A 30 -4.72 -30.46 -20.05
N PRO A 31 -4.40 -30.83 -18.79
CA PRO A 31 -4.09 -29.86 -17.75
C PRO A 31 -2.81 -29.10 -18.09
N LEU A 32 -2.85 -27.77 -17.98
CA LEU A 32 -1.73 -26.87 -18.26
C LEU A 32 -0.89 -26.60 -16.99
N PRO A 33 0.44 -26.45 -17.13
CA PRO A 33 1.20 -26.59 -18.37
C PRO A 33 1.50 -28.06 -18.72
N PHE A 34 1.67 -28.34 -20.02
CA PHE A 34 2.11 -29.64 -20.51
C PHE A 34 3.05 -29.50 -21.71
N TYR A 35 3.88 -30.51 -21.97
CA TYR A 35 4.79 -30.55 -23.11
C TYR A 35 4.46 -31.73 -24.02
N ALA A 36 4.29 -31.44 -25.31
CA ALA A 36 4.00 -32.45 -26.34
C ALA A 36 4.65 -32.04 -27.66
N ASP A 37 5.22 -33.01 -28.39
CA ASP A 37 5.71 -32.85 -29.76
C ASP A 37 6.65 -31.65 -29.99
N GLY A 38 7.52 -31.35 -29.02
CA GLY A 38 8.47 -30.23 -29.15
C GLY A 38 7.90 -28.87 -28.76
N VAL A 39 6.69 -28.82 -28.19
CA VAL A 39 5.96 -27.61 -27.85
C VAL A 39 5.53 -27.64 -26.38
N LEU A 40 5.86 -26.56 -25.66
CA LEU A 40 5.34 -26.32 -24.32
C LEU A 40 4.05 -25.51 -24.41
N TYR A 41 2.99 -26.00 -23.78
CA TYR A 41 1.73 -25.31 -23.63
C TYR A 41 1.60 -24.80 -22.19
N SER A 42 1.42 -23.50 -22.03
CA SER A 42 1.38 -22.82 -20.72
C SER A 42 0.19 -21.86 -20.63
N ARG A 43 -0.40 -21.75 -19.45
CA ARG A 43 -1.56 -20.87 -19.23
C ARG A 43 -1.13 -19.41 -19.22
N LEU A 44 -1.82 -18.59 -20.03
CA LEU A 44 -1.56 -17.15 -20.13
C LEU A 44 -2.56 -16.37 -19.26
N GLU A 45 -3.85 -16.65 -19.44
CA GLU A 45 -4.99 -16.06 -18.70
C GLU A 45 -6.10 -17.13 -18.53
N GLU A 46 -7.24 -16.81 -17.89
CA GLU A 46 -8.33 -17.78 -17.64
C GLU A 46 -8.81 -18.52 -18.90
N GLU A 47 -8.78 -17.85 -20.06
CA GLU A 47 -9.36 -18.34 -21.32
C GLU A 47 -8.31 -18.50 -22.44
N LEU A 48 -7.03 -18.25 -22.14
CA LEU A 48 -5.94 -18.20 -23.11
C LEU A 48 -4.74 -19.04 -22.67
N PHE A 49 -4.14 -19.72 -23.63
CA PHE A 49 -2.87 -20.42 -23.40
C PHE A 49 -1.89 -20.21 -24.55
N SER A 50 -0.61 -20.18 -24.19
CA SER A 50 0.51 -20.06 -25.11
C SER A 50 1.05 -21.42 -25.51
N ALA A 51 1.62 -21.52 -26.70
CA ALA A 51 2.34 -22.68 -27.20
C ALA A 51 3.69 -22.23 -27.77
N ALA A 52 4.78 -22.70 -27.19
CA ALA A 52 6.14 -22.30 -27.54
C ALA A 52 6.98 -23.52 -27.92
N CYS A 53 7.57 -23.53 -29.12
CA CYS A 53 8.52 -24.58 -29.49
C CYS A 53 9.81 -24.42 -28.70
N MET A 54 10.24 -25.49 -28.05
CA MET A 54 11.48 -25.55 -27.29
C MET A 54 11.92 -27.00 -27.09
N ASP A 55 13.17 -27.20 -26.67
CA ASP A 55 13.66 -28.53 -26.33
C ASP A 55 13.03 -29.05 -25.01
N ALA A 56 13.06 -30.37 -24.84
CA ALA A 56 12.42 -31.04 -23.71
C ALA A 56 13.08 -30.69 -22.37
N GLU A 57 14.35 -30.31 -22.33
CA GLU A 57 15.05 -29.94 -21.10
C GLU A 57 14.60 -28.56 -20.62
N THR A 58 14.54 -27.59 -21.54
CA THR A 58 13.99 -26.25 -21.31
C THR A 58 12.51 -26.31 -20.90
N ALA A 59 11.70 -27.11 -21.59
CA ALA A 59 10.29 -27.30 -21.24
C ALA A 59 10.11 -27.90 -19.84
N ARG A 60 10.87 -28.94 -19.49
CA ARG A 60 10.83 -29.54 -18.14
C ARG A 60 11.25 -28.56 -17.04
N ARG A 61 12.11 -27.58 -17.35
CA ARG A 61 12.51 -26.53 -16.41
C ARG A 61 11.37 -25.53 -16.19
N ILE A 62 10.71 -25.09 -17.25
CA ILE A 62 9.58 -24.15 -17.17
C ILE A 62 8.36 -24.81 -16.52
N MET A 63 8.00 -26.04 -16.94
CA MET A 63 6.91 -26.79 -16.33
C MET A 63 7.13 -27.01 -14.83
N ARG A 64 8.35 -27.34 -14.38
CA ARG A 64 8.67 -27.45 -12.95
C ARG A 64 8.46 -26.14 -12.18
N ASN A 65 8.66 -25.00 -12.82
CA ASN A 65 8.42 -23.70 -12.21
C ASN A 65 6.91 -23.38 -12.13
N GLU A 66 6.13 -23.80 -13.13
CA GLU A 66 4.69 -23.53 -13.26
C GLU A 66 3.78 -24.55 -12.55
N THR A 67 4.10 -25.85 -12.48
CA THR A 67 3.23 -26.88 -11.87
C THR A 67 3.41 -27.08 -10.37
N ASP A 68 4.61 -26.84 -9.82
CA ASP A 68 4.92 -27.29 -8.46
C ASP A 68 4.89 -26.17 -7.42
N GLY A 69 4.85 -24.90 -7.85
CA GLY A 69 5.25 -23.77 -7.01
C GLY A 69 6.67 -23.92 -6.43
N LYS A 70 7.44 -24.97 -6.75
CA LYS A 70 8.77 -25.25 -6.16
C LYS A 70 9.82 -24.21 -6.57
N GLY A 71 9.56 -23.42 -7.60
CA GLY A 71 10.35 -22.24 -7.97
C GLY A 71 9.89 -20.94 -7.32
N MET A 72 8.78 -20.94 -6.57
CA MET A 72 8.28 -19.75 -5.90
C MET A 72 9.21 -19.39 -4.75
N THR A 73 9.85 -18.24 -4.83
CA THR A 73 10.65 -17.68 -3.72
C THR A 73 9.73 -17.12 -2.64
N ARG A 74 10.27 -16.88 -1.44
CA ARG A 74 9.54 -16.17 -0.37
C ARG A 74 9.03 -14.81 -0.86
N GLU A 75 9.88 -14.07 -1.57
CA GLU A 75 9.55 -12.78 -2.19
C GLU A 75 8.41 -12.91 -3.21
N GLY A 76 8.48 -13.88 -4.12
CA GLY A 76 7.43 -14.11 -5.11
C GLY A 76 6.09 -14.52 -4.48
N PHE A 77 6.13 -15.24 -3.35
CA PHE A 77 4.94 -15.57 -2.58
C PHE A 77 4.31 -14.35 -1.92
N LEU A 78 5.09 -13.51 -1.26
CA LEU A 78 4.60 -12.26 -0.69
C LEU A 78 4.07 -11.32 -1.77
N PHE A 79 4.76 -11.20 -2.92
CA PHE A 79 4.26 -10.46 -4.08
C PHE A 79 2.89 -10.96 -4.54
N ALA A 80 2.69 -12.28 -4.62
CA ALA A 80 1.41 -12.85 -5.03
C ALA A 80 0.29 -12.59 -4.00
N LEU A 81 0.58 -12.70 -2.70
CA LEU A 81 -0.36 -12.38 -1.62
C LEU A 81 -0.74 -10.90 -1.62
N LEU A 82 0.24 -10.00 -1.72
CA LEU A 82 0.03 -8.55 -1.73
C LEU A 82 -0.76 -8.06 -2.95
N ASN A 83 -0.74 -8.82 -4.06
CA ASN A 83 -1.53 -8.57 -5.26
C ASN A 83 -2.88 -9.32 -5.28
N GLY A 84 -3.23 -10.05 -4.21
CA GLY A 84 -4.50 -10.79 -4.15
C GLY A 84 -4.60 -11.94 -5.17
N ARG A 85 -3.46 -12.50 -5.58
CA ARG A 85 -3.39 -13.54 -6.63
C ARG A 85 -3.49 -14.97 -6.11
N LEU A 86 -3.63 -15.15 -4.79
CA LEU A 86 -3.69 -16.46 -4.16
C LEU A 86 -4.97 -16.60 -3.34
N SER A 87 -5.57 -17.78 -3.42
CA SER A 87 -6.64 -18.20 -2.51
C SER A 87 -6.11 -18.48 -1.09
N ALA A 88 -7.01 -18.60 -0.11
CA ALA A 88 -6.63 -18.96 1.25
C ALA A 88 -5.93 -20.34 1.32
N ASP A 89 -6.42 -21.33 0.57
CA ASP A 89 -5.85 -22.68 0.55
C ASP A 89 -4.43 -22.69 -0.03
N GLU A 90 -4.20 -21.91 -1.09
CA GLU A 90 -2.85 -21.72 -1.67
C GLU A 90 -1.93 -20.98 -0.70
N ALA A 91 -2.43 -19.94 -0.02
CA ALA A 91 -1.67 -19.21 0.98
C ALA A 91 -1.21 -20.10 2.14
N ILE A 92 -2.08 -20.99 2.64
CA ILE A 92 -1.76 -21.97 3.69
C ILE A 92 -0.68 -22.94 3.20
N THR A 93 -0.93 -23.57 2.05
CA THR A 93 -0.08 -24.66 1.52
C THR A 93 1.31 -24.15 1.14
N LEU A 94 1.38 -23.03 0.40
CA LEU A 94 2.64 -22.45 -0.05
C LEU A 94 3.38 -21.75 1.11
N GLY A 95 2.65 -21.09 2.01
CA GLY A 95 3.21 -20.40 3.17
C GLY A 95 3.94 -21.35 4.11
N ALA A 96 3.35 -22.51 4.43
CA ALA A 96 4.00 -23.55 5.24
C ALA A 96 5.34 -24.00 4.64
N ARG A 97 5.41 -24.14 3.31
CA ARG A 97 6.63 -24.54 2.61
C ARG A 97 7.69 -23.44 2.59
N LEU A 98 7.28 -22.18 2.45
CA LEU A 98 8.16 -21.01 2.31
C LEU A 98 8.48 -20.33 3.66
N ARG A 99 8.09 -20.96 4.78
CA ARG A 99 8.28 -20.44 6.13
C ARG A 99 7.65 -19.06 6.33
N VAL A 100 6.48 -18.84 5.73
CA VAL A 100 5.62 -17.68 5.96
C VAL A 100 4.39 -18.21 6.71
N PRO A 101 4.34 -18.10 8.05
CA PRO A 101 3.24 -18.65 8.83
C PRO A 101 1.90 -18.01 8.44
N PHE A 102 0.87 -18.84 8.24
CA PHE A 102 -0.44 -18.33 7.82
C PHE A 102 -1.07 -17.41 8.88
N GLU A 103 -1.05 -17.81 10.16
CA GLU A 103 -1.68 -17.08 11.29
C GLU A 103 -0.70 -16.15 12.04
N ALA A 104 0.32 -15.65 11.36
CA ALA A 104 1.22 -14.66 11.95
C ALA A 104 0.67 -13.25 11.75
N ARG A 105 0.58 -12.52 12.86
CA ARG A 105 0.30 -11.10 12.89
C ARG A 105 1.41 -10.32 12.19
N ARG A 106 1.02 -9.48 11.24
CA ARG A 106 1.93 -8.66 10.44
C ARG A 106 1.50 -7.21 10.37
N LEU A 107 2.50 -6.35 10.24
CA LEU A 107 2.36 -4.94 9.93
C LEU A 107 2.75 -4.73 8.47
N VAL A 108 1.98 -3.92 7.76
CA VAL A 108 2.17 -3.66 6.34
C VAL A 108 2.27 -2.16 6.12
N ALA A 109 3.33 -1.74 5.44
CA ALA A 109 3.48 -0.40 4.91
C ALA A 109 3.54 -0.42 3.38
N ALA A 110 2.96 0.58 2.74
CA ALA A 110 3.11 0.87 1.32
C ALA A 110 3.98 2.10 1.18
N ILE A 111 5.06 2.00 0.40
CA ILE A 111 6.03 3.07 0.18
C ILE A 111 5.87 3.52 -1.27
N ILE A 112 5.52 4.79 -1.46
CA ILE A 112 5.36 5.42 -2.77
C ILE A 112 6.32 6.60 -2.84
N PHE A 113 7.36 6.48 -3.66
CA PHE A 113 8.31 7.56 -3.83
C PHE A 113 7.72 8.72 -4.64
N ALA A 114 8.09 9.94 -4.27
CA ALA A 114 7.68 11.17 -4.93
C ALA A 114 8.58 11.48 -6.14
N GLY A 115 7.99 11.87 -7.27
CA GLY A 115 8.69 12.36 -8.46
C GLY A 115 8.97 11.30 -9.55
N GLU A 116 9.50 11.78 -10.68
CA GLU A 116 9.89 10.98 -11.86
C GLU A 116 11.36 10.54 -11.83
N ALA A 117 12.08 10.79 -10.73
CA ALA A 117 13.48 10.40 -10.62
C ALA A 117 13.60 8.88 -10.78
N GLU A 118 14.19 8.43 -11.88
CA GLU A 118 14.61 7.04 -12.02
C GLU A 118 15.65 6.78 -10.93
N PHE A 119 15.35 5.84 -10.04
CA PHE A 119 16.33 5.35 -9.08
C PHE A 119 17.42 4.59 -9.84
N GLU A 120 18.51 5.28 -10.17
CA GLU A 120 19.67 4.66 -10.81
C GLU A 120 20.38 3.67 -9.87
N ASP A 121 20.36 3.94 -8.55
CA ASP A 121 21.01 3.10 -7.54
C ASP A 121 20.03 2.18 -6.81
N THR A 122 19.64 1.10 -7.50
CA THR A 122 18.87 0.00 -6.90
C THR A 122 19.64 -0.77 -5.82
N GLY A 123 20.95 -0.57 -5.69
CA GLY A 123 21.80 -1.21 -4.67
C GLY A 123 21.59 -0.59 -3.30
N LEU A 124 21.70 0.74 -3.23
CA LEU A 124 21.48 1.52 -1.99
C LEU A 124 20.08 1.28 -1.41
N LEU A 125 19.05 1.23 -2.28
CA LEU A 125 17.68 0.94 -1.86
C LEU A 125 17.57 -0.43 -1.15
N LYS A 126 18.26 -1.44 -1.68
CA LYS A 126 18.30 -2.78 -1.06
C LYS A 126 19.05 -2.76 0.27
N GLU A 127 20.13 -1.99 0.38
CA GLU A 127 20.87 -1.83 1.64
C GLU A 127 19.99 -1.21 2.73
N ILE A 128 19.34 -0.09 2.44
CA ILE A 128 18.40 0.57 3.36
C ILE A 128 17.29 -0.41 3.77
N PHE A 129 16.70 -1.14 2.82
CA PHE A 129 15.65 -2.10 3.12
C PHE A 129 16.14 -3.33 3.90
N ASN A 130 17.39 -3.76 3.73
CA ASN A 130 17.96 -4.88 4.48
C ASN A 130 18.18 -4.55 5.97
N GLU A 131 18.33 -3.26 6.32
CA GLU A 131 18.47 -2.83 7.72
C GLU A 131 17.13 -2.88 8.47
N VAL A 132 16.03 -2.83 7.74
CA VAL A 132 14.69 -2.94 8.32
C VAL A 132 14.35 -4.42 8.43
N ASN A 133 13.96 -4.88 9.62
CA ASN A 133 13.53 -6.26 9.86
C ASN A 133 12.14 -6.55 9.23
N ALA A 134 12.00 -6.31 7.93
CA ALA A 134 10.78 -6.45 7.15
C ALA A 134 11.10 -7.06 5.78
N ASP A 135 10.20 -7.90 5.28
CA ASP A 135 10.23 -8.33 3.89
C ASP A 135 9.78 -7.16 3.01
N VAL A 136 10.66 -6.64 2.15
CA VAL A 136 10.34 -5.55 1.22
C VAL A 136 10.14 -6.08 -0.20
N ILE A 137 8.97 -5.80 -0.76
CA ILE A 137 8.51 -6.32 -2.05
C ILE A 137 8.21 -5.17 -3.00
N GLN A 138 8.85 -5.16 -4.17
CA GLN A 138 8.52 -4.19 -5.22
C GLN A 138 7.22 -4.60 -5.92
N LEU A 139 6.22 -3.71 -5.92
CA LEU A 139 4.90 -3.96 -6.50
C LEU A 139 4.66 -3.18 -7.80
N GLY A 140 5.52 -2.21 -8.11
CA GLY A 140 5.50 -1.48 -9.37
C GLY A 140 6.62 -0.45 -9.46
N HIS A 141 6.54 0.41 -10.47
CA HIS A 141 7.43 1.56 -10.59
C HIS A 141 7.25 2.47 -9.37
N MET A 142 8.34 2.71 -8.63
CA MET A 142 8.36 3.57 -7.44
C MET A 142 7.38 3.16 -6.33
N ARG A 143 6.92 1.91 -6.32
CA ARG A 143 5.93 1.37 -5.37
C ARG A 143 6.44 0.10 -4.72
N TYR A 144 6.53 0.11 -3.41
CA TYR A 144 7.01 -1.01 -2.60
C TYR A 144 6.04 -1.31 -1.45
N ALA A 145 6.08 -2.53 -0.95
CA ALA A 145 5.45 -2.92 0.30
C ALA A 145 6.52 -3.39 1.27
N ALA A 146 6.44 -2.96 2.53
CA ALA A 146 7.21 -3.53 3.63
C ALA A 146 6.28 -4.36 4.51
N VAL A 147 6.64 -5.61 4.75
CA VAL A 147 5.85 -6.56 5.54
C VAL A 147 6.70 -7.04 6.72
N CYS A 148 6.27 -6.72 7.93
CA CYS A 148 6.98 -7.10 9.16
C CYS A 148 6.10 -8.02 10.01
N GLU A 149 6.64 -9.15 10.46
CA GLU A 149 5.98 -9.96 11.49
C GLU A 149 6.15 -9.25 12.84
N SER A 150 5.03 -8.99 13.54
CA SER A 150 5.06 -8.27 14.81
C SER A 150 4.35 -9.05 15.90
N LEU A 151 5.02 -9.21 17.03
CA LEU A 151 4.44 -9.73 18.28
C LEU A 151 3.87 -8.58 19.14
N ASP A 152 4.32 -7.34 18.92
CA ASP A 152 3.99 -6.15 19.72
C ASP A 152 3.30 -5.05 18.86
N GLY A 153 2.98 -3.91 19.49
CA GLY A 153 2.12 -2.84 18.95
C GLY A 153 2.62 -2.13 17.68
N GLN A 154 1.79 -1.24 17.10
CA GLN A 154 2.12 -0.51 15.86
C GLN A 154 3.05 0.71 16.03
N GLU A 155 3.38 1.12 17.26
CA GLU A 155 4.12 2.37 17.51
C GLU A 155 5.56 2.27 16.98
N ASP A 156 6.30 1.21 17.33
CA ASP A 156 7.67 0.99 16.85
C ASP A 156 7.76 0.94 15.32
N PHE A 157 6.73 0.40 14.67
CA PHE A 157 6.66 0.33 13.20
C PHE A 157 6.42 1.69 12.54
N TYR A 158 5.66 2.56 13.19
CA TYR A 158 5.46 3.94 12.72
C TYR A 158 6.79 4.72 12.79
N ASP A 159 7.51 4.63 13.91
CA ASP A 159 8.81 5.29 14.07
C ASP A 159 9.85 4.73 13.10
N THR A 160 9.81 3.42 12.85
CA THR A 160 10.63 2.78 11.80
C THR A 160 10.33 3.35 10.42
N CYS A 161 9.04 3.52 10.06
CA CYS A 161 8.66 4.12 8.78
C CYS A 161 9.08 5.59 8.68
N MET A 162 9.06 6.34 9.80
CA MET A 162 9.54 7.72 9.82
C MET A 162 11.05 7.78 9.57
N ALA A 163 11.83 7.00 10.31
CA ALA A 163 13.27 6.91 10.12
C ALA A 163 13.62 6.51 8.68
N LEU A 164 12.90 5.53 8.13
CA LEU A 164 13.07 5.06 6.75
C LEU A 164 12.84 6.19 5.72
N ARG A 165 11.77 6.99 5.89
CA ARG A 165 11.53 8.16 5.04
C ARG A 165 12.68 9.17 5.16
N ASP A 166 13.13 9.46 6.37
CA ASP A 166 14.19 10.43 6.60
C ASP A 166 15.49 9.97 5.94
N THR A 167 15.81 8.67 5.98
CA THR A 167 16.94 8.07 5.25
C THR A 167 16.78 8.21 3.74
N PHE A 168 15.60 7.95 3.17
CA PHE A 168 15.38 8.18 1.74
C PHE A 168 15.61 9.64 1.35
N LEU A 169 15.15 10.57 2.19
CA LEU A 169 15.34 11.99 1.93
C LEU A 169 16.80 12.41 2.05
N SER A 170 17.55 11.91 3.05
CA SER A 170 18.94 12.30 3.31
C SER A 170 19.96 11.63 2.39
N GLU A 171 19.81 10.33 2.15
CA GLU A 171 20.78 9.52 1.40
C GLU A 171 20.48 9.51 -0.10
N MET A 172 19.20 9.62 -0.48
CA MET A 172 18.77 9.47 -1.87
C MET A 172 18.21 10.74 -2.48
N ASN A 173 17.93 11.77 -1.66
CA ASN A 173 17.26 13.00 -2.10
C ASN A 173 15.90 12.73 -2.78
N VAL A 174 15.21 11.68 -2.33
CA VAL A 174 13.86 11.32 -2.79
C VAL A 174 12.94 11.24 -1.59
N ASP A 175 11.83 11.96 -1.66
CA ASP A 175 10.82 11.91 -0.62
C ASP A 175 9.86 10.72 -0.85
N ALA A 176 9.20 10.24 0.21
CA ALA A 176 8.31 9.10 0.15
C ALA A 176 7.01 9.35 0.91
N PHE A 177 5.91 8.89 0.31
CA PHE A 177 4.62 8.74 0.97
C PHE A 177 4.49 7.30 1.45
N ILE A 178 4.54 7.12 2.77
CA ILE A 178 4.49 5.81 3.41
C ILE A 178 3.15 5.66 4.10
N GLY A 179 2.29 4.76 3.63
CA GLY A 179 1.04 4.44 4.29
C GLY A 179 1.17 3.18 5.13
N ILE A 180 0.53 3.13 6.30
CA ILE A 180 0.55 1.98 7.21
C ILE A 180 -0.87 1.44 7.39
N ALA A 181 -1.05 0.14 7.19
CA ALA A 181 -2.33 -0.54 7.31
C ALA A 181 -2.72 -0.81 8.78
N GLN A 182 -3.92 -1.36 8.99
CA GLN A 182 -4.19 -2.09 10.23
C GLN A 182 -3.35 -3.37 10.31
N PRO A 183 -3.03 -3.89 11.51
CA PRO A 183 -2.36 -5.17 11.63
C PRO A 183 -3.21 -6.26 10.97
N CYS A 184 -2.58 -7.11 10.17
CA CYS A 184 -3.24 -8.28 9.60
C CYS A 184 -2.89 -9.52 10.42
N GLU A 185 -3.89 -10.32 10.76
CA GLU A 185 -3.71 -11.53 11.57
C GLU A 185 -3.40 -12.78 10.73
N THR A 186 -3.64 -12.71 9.41
CA THR A 186 -3.33 -13.82 8.49
C THR A 186 -2.67 -13.38 7.19
N ALA A 187 -1.96 -14.30 6.56
CA ALA A 187 -1.33 -14.09 5.26
C ALA A 187 -2.33 -13.77 4.13
N SER A 188 -3.56 -14.29 4.21
CA SER A 188 -4.62 -13.99 3.22
C SER A 188 -5.09 -12.54 3.28
N SER A 189 -4.94 -11.87 4.43
CA SER A 189 -5.33 -10.47 4.60
C SER A 189 -4.27 -9.48 4.11
N LEU A 190 -3.11 -9.95 3.60
CA LEU A 190 -2.04 -9.07 3.12
C LEU A 190 -2.47 -8.21 1.93
N PHE A 191 -3.33 -8.71 1.04
CA PHE A 191 -3.89 -7.92 -0.06
C PHE A 191 -4.70 -6.71 0.45
N GLU A 192 -5.59 -6.95 1.41
CA GLU A 192 -6.41 -5.89 2.01
C GLU A 192 -5.54 -4.90 2.78
N ALA A 193 -4.60 -5.40 3.59
CA ALA A 193 -3.67 -4.56 4.35
C ALA A 193 -2.83 -3.68 3.41
N TYR A 194 -2.27 -4.23 2.34
CA TYR A 194 -1.55 -3.43 1.35
C TYR A 194 -2.46 -2.39 0.68
N SER A 195 -3.69 -2.77 0.33
CA SER A 195 -4.67 -1.84 -0.25
C SER A 195 -4.99 -0.67 0.69
N GLN A 196 -5.14 -0.94 1.99
CA GLN A 196 -5.30 0.09 3.03
C GLN A 196 -4.08 1.01 3.09
N ALA A 197 -2.88 0.44 3.21
CA ALA A 197 -1.63 1.19 3.26
C ALA A 197 -1.43 2.05 2.00
N ALA A 198 -1.59 1.48 0.81
CA ALA A 198 -1.45 2.20 -0.46
C ALA A 198 -2.46 3.34 -0.57
N SER A 199 -3.73 3.10 -0.20
CA SER A 199 -4.74 4.16 -0.19
C SER A 199 -4.39 5.30 0.76
N CYS A 200 -3.78 5.02 1.92
CA CYS A 200 -3.29 6.06 2.83
C CYS A 200 -2.14 6.87 2.25
N ALA A 201 -1.15 6.20 1.66
CA ALA A 201 -0.02 6.87 1.02
C ALA A 201 -0.49 7.79 -0.12
N GLU A 202 -1.38 7.29 -0.98
CA GLU A 202 -1.96 8.05 -2.10
C GLU A 202 -2.82 9.22 -1.60
N LEU A 203 -3.60 9.01 -0.53
CA LEU A 203 -4.39 10.07 0.08
C LEU A 203 -3.49 11.14 0.69
N GLY A 204 -2.43 10.75 1.42
CA GLY A 204 -1.40 11.66 1.92
C GLY A 204 -0.75 12.48 0.81
N ALA A 205 -0.41 11.85 -0.32
CA ALA A 205 0.14 12.52 -1.50
C ALA A 205 -0.82 13.53 -2.14
N SER A 206 -2.14 13.35 -1.96
CA SER A 206 -3.12 14.29 -2.50
C SER A 206 -3.06 15.66 -1.81
N PHE A 207 -2.81 15.70 -0.49
CA PHE A 207 -2.88 16.93 0.31
C PHE A 207 -1.55 17.39 0.93
N SER A 208 -0.50 16.57 0.91
CA SER A 208 0.80 16.96 1.44
C SER A 208 1.74 17.38 0.31
N HIS A 209 2.46 18.50 0.51
CA HIS A 209 3.47 18.99 -0.44
C HIS A 209 4.78 18.20 -0.36
N TYR A 210 5.06 17.63 0.81
CA TYR A 210 6.21 16.76 1.08
C TYR A 210 5.70 15.35 1.41
N GLY A 211 6.56 14.34 1.31
CA GLY A 211 6.26 12.99 1.77
C GLY A 211 5.95 12.93 3.26
N GLY A 212 5.57 11.74 3.74
CA GLY A 212 5.18 11.56 5.13
C GLY A 212 4.73 10.13 5.44
N VAL A 213 4.45 9.86 6.71
CA VAL A 213 3.95 8.57 7.20
C VAL A 213 2.48 8.68 7.62
N PHE A 214 1.65 7.82 7.06
CA PHE A 214 0.19 7.92 7.05
C PHE A 214 -0.46 6.65 7.59
N ASN A 215 -0.90 6.67 8.85
CA ASN A 215 -1.50 5.49 9.48
C ASN A 215 -3.01 5.40 9.21
N TYR A 216 -3.48 4.27 8.68
CA TYR A 216 -4.88 4.01 8.34
C TYR A 216 -5.84 4.25 9.52
N ASN A 217 -5.46 3.83 10.74
CA ASN A 217 -6.28 4.04 11.94
C ASN A 217 -6.42 5.52 12.34
N ARG A 218 -5.53 6.38 11.87
CA ARG A 218 -5.53 7.82 12.19
C ARG A 218 -6.12 8.68 11.07
N MET A 219 -6.35 8.09 9.89
CA MET A 219 -6.85 8.77 8.69
C MET A 219 -8.31 8.49 8.36
N PHE A 220 -9.06 7.84 9.26
CA PHE A 220 -10.48 7.57 9.03
C PHE A 220 -11.29 8.79 8.58
N PRO A 221 -11.16 9.99 9.19
CA PRO A 221 -11.86 11.18 8.71
C PRO A 221 -11.56 11.49 7.24
N GLU A 222 -10.28 11.50 6.87
CA GLU A 222 -9.83 11.79 5.50
C GLU A 222 -10.32 10.71 4.52
N ILE A 223 -10.27 9.42 4.91
CA ILE A 223 -10.75 8.28 4.10
C ILE A 223 -12.26 8.36 3.87
N LEU A 224 -13.04 8.67 4.91
CA LEU A 224 -14.50 8.82 4.81
C LEU A 224 -14.88 9.98 3.89
N LEU A 225 -14.18 11.12 4.02
CA LEU A 225 -14.43 12.30 3.22
C LEU A 225 -14.10 12.09 1.73
N LYS A 226 -13.18 11.18 1.37
CA LYS A 226 -12.92 10.80 -0.03
C LYS A 226 -14.19 10.31 -0.75
N GLY A 227 -15.13 9.69 -0.03
CA GLY A 227 -16.41 9.22 -0.59
C GLY A 227 -17.50 10.29 -0.65
N VAL A 228 -17.29 11.47 -0.09
CA VAL A 228 -18.29 12.55 -0.03
C VAL A 228 -18.10 13.48 -1.23
N PRO A 229 -19.17 13.80 -2.00
CA PRO A 229 -19.03 14.74 -3.12
C PRO A 229 -18.54 16.12 -2.65
N ARG A 230 -17.58 16.69 -3.40
CA ARG A 230 -16.90 17.96 -3.05
C ARG A 230 -17.87 19.11 -2.76
N GLU A 231 -19.06 19.15 -3.37
CA GLU A 231 -20.07 20.17 -3.09
C GLU A 231 -20.51 20.16 -1.61
N TYR A 232 -20.79 18.98 -1.04
CA TYR A 232 -21.17 18.87 0.37
C TYR A 232 -20.03 19.26 1.30
N ILE A 233 -18.80 18.84 0.93
CA ILE A 233 -17.59 19.24 1.65
C ILE A 233 -17.45 20.77 1.64
N SER A 234 -17.59 21.41 0.48
CA SER A 234 -17.48 22.86 0.33
C SER A 234 -18.57 23.65 1.08
N ARG A 235 -19.80 23.14 1.18
CA ARG A 235 -20.89 23.79 1.93
C ARG A 235 -20.65 23.75 3.43
N PHE A 236 -20.12 22.64 3.94
CA PHE A 236 -19.73 22.52 5.34
C PHE A 236 -18.47 23.34 5.63
N ALA A 237 -17.46 23.26 4.75
CA ALA A 237 -16.22 24.01 4.85
C ALA A 237 -16.48 25.53 4.77
N SER A 238 -17.37 26.02 3.91
CA SER A 238 -17.71 27.45 3.83
C SER A 238 -18.47 27.96 5.06
N SER A 239 -19.29 27.11 5.69
CA SER A 239 -19.92 27.40 6.97
C SER A 239 -18.88 27.47 8.10
N ALA A 240 -17.84 26.64 8.02
CA ALA A 240 -16.72 26.57 8.96
C ALA A 240 -15.55 27.52 8.66
N ALA A 241 -15.42 28.01 7.43
CA ALA A 241 -14.42 28.98 6.99
C ALA A 241 -14.82 30.40 7.38
N LYS A 242 -16.14 30.67 7.44
CA LYS A 242 -16.70 31.84 8.14
C LYS A 242 -16.38 31.85 9.65
N ILE A 243 -15.86 30.74 10.15
CA ILE A 243 -15.52 30.42 11.53
C ILE A 243 -13.98 30.31 11.71
N SER A 244 -13.17 30.49 10.65
CA SER A 244 -11.74 30.21 10.70
C SER A 244 -10.85 31.40 10.33
N GLY A 245 -10.03 31.82 11.31
CA GLY A 245 -8.61 32.12 11.06
C GLY A 245 -7.74 30.84 11.06
N ALA A 246 -8.36 29.66 10.97
CA ALA A 246 -7.75 28.33 11.10
C ALA A 246 -7.17 27.76 9.79
N SER A 247 -6.98 28.59 8.76
CA SER A 247 -6.09 28.27 7.62
C SER A 247 -4.63 28.62 7.91
N ASP A 248 -4.36 29.05 9.15
CA ASP A 248 -3.01 29.21 9.69
C ASP A 248 -2.38 27.82 9.91
N GLU A 249 -1.23 27.60 9.30
CA GLU A 249 -0.42 26.37 9.40
C GLU A 249 -0.06 26.04 10.87
N GLU A 250 0.14 27.05 11.73
CA GLU A 250 0.36 26.85 13.17
C GLU A 250 -0.88 26.31 13.88
N THR A 251 -2.08 26.75 13.50
CA THR A 251 -3.35 26.25 14.09
C THR A 251 -3.60 24.81 13.68
N THR A 252 -3.32 24.47 12.42
CA THR A 252 -3.38 23.10 11.88
C THR A 252 -2.43 22.18 12.64
N ALA A 253 -1.16 22.56 12.75
CA ALA A 253 -0.15 21.79 13.49
C ALA A 253 -0.51 21.62 14.98
N LEU A 254 -1.06 22.66 15.61
CA LEU A 254 -1.52 22.60 16.99
C LEU A 254 -2.65 21.60 17.17
N LEU A 255 -3.69 21.65 16.32
CA LEU A 255 -4.82 20.73 16.41
C LEU A 255 -4.38 19.29 16.12
N ASP A 256 -3.47 19.09 15.17
CA ASP A 256 -2.89 17.79 14.89
C ASP A 256 -2.19 17.16 16.10
N GLU A 257 -1.33 17.92 16.76
CA GLU A 257 -0.70 17.44 17.99
C GLU A 257 -1.72 17.24 19.10
N LEU A 258 -2.70 18.12 19.23
CA LEU A 258 -3.75 17.99 20.24
C LEU A 258 -4.51 16.68 20.07
N PHE A 259 -4.95 16.35 18.85
CA PHE A 259 -5.66 15.11 18.57
C PHE A 259 -4.74 13.89 18.69
N ARG A 260 -3.47 13.99 18.27
CA ARG A 260 -2.48 12.90 18.43
C ARG A 260 -2.28 12.53 19.89
N GLN A 261 -2.32 13.51 20.79
CA GLN A 261 -2.19 13.32 22.23
C GLN A 261 -3.52 13.06 22.96
N ASN A 262 -4.59 12.70 22.23
CA ASN A 262 -5.94 12.47 22.79
C ASN A 262 -6.43 13.67 23.63
N LEU A 263 -6.25 14.89 23.10
CA LEU A 263 -6.63 16.16 23.74
C LEU A 263 -5.87 16.46 25.04
N ASN A 264 -4.76 15.78 25.30
CA ASN A 264 -3.93 16.01 26.48
C ASN A 264 -3.08 17.28 26.33
N ILE A 265 -3.60 18.39 26.87
CA ILE A 265 -2.94 19.71 26.84
C ILE A 265 -1.49 19.65 27.33
N SER A 266 -1.18 18.90 28.39
CA SER A 266 0.17 18.86 28.95
C SER A 266 1.16 18.16 28.02
N LYS A 267 0.76 17.02 27.41
CA LYS A 267 1.58 16.31 26.43
C LYS A 267 1.74 17.13 25.15
N THR A 268 0.65 17.67 24.62
CA THR A 268 0.66 18.53 23.42
C THR A 268 1.56 19.74 23.60
N ALA A 269 1.49 20.42 24.74
CA ALA A 269 2.35 21.57 25.01
C ALA A 269 3.83 21.18 25.02
N LYS A 270 4.17 20.01 25.59
CA LYS A 270 5.53 19.48 25.60
C LYS A 270 6.03 19.18 24.17
N GLU A 271 5.24 18.48 23.36
CA GLU A 271 5.61 18.12 21.99
C GLU A 271 5.75 19.34 21.07
N LEU A 272 4.90 20.35 21.25
CA LEU A 272 5.00 21.62 20.50
C LEU A 272 6.05 22.58 21.07
N PHE A 273 6.81 22.18 22.10
CA PHE A 273 7.77 23.05 22.81
C PHE A 273 7.13 24.36 23.32
N MET A 274 5.86 24.30 23.71
CA MET A 274 5.07 25.41 24.20
C MET A 274 4.85 25.31 25.72
N HIS A 275 4.68 26.47 26.37
CA HIS A 275 4.16 26.48 27.73
C HIS A 275 2.67 26.11 27.74
N ARG A 276 2.23 25.30 28.73
CA ARG A 276 0.83 24.86 28.88
C ARG A 276 -0.18 26.01 28.79
N ASN A 277 0.09 27.12 29.48
CA ASN A 277 -0.81 28.29 29.48
C ASN A 277 -0.88 28.96 28.09
N THR A 278 0.21 28.94 27.32
CA THR A 278 0.20 29.46 25.95
C THR A 278 -0.68 28.60 25.05
N LEU A 279 -0.62 27.27 25.22
CA LEU A 279 -1.50 26.36 24.49
C LEU A 279 -2.97 26.60 24.85
N ILE A 280 -3.30 26.73 26.13
CA ILE A 280 -4.66 27.07 26.59
C ILE A 280 -5.13 28.38 25.97
N TYR A 281 -4.28 29.43 25.98
CA TYR A 281 -4.62 30.71 25.37
C TYR A 281 -4.91 30.59 23.86
N ARG A 282 -4.12 29.78 23.13
CA ARG A 282 -4.36 29.53 21.71
C ARG A 282 -5.68 28.78 21.48
N LEU A 283 -6.00 27.80 22.32
CA LEU A 283 -7.27 27.08 22.28
C LEU A 283 -8.47 27.99 22.61
N ASP A 284 -8.34 28.87 23.59
CA ASP A 284 -9.37 29.88 23.91
C ASP A 284 -9.56 30.90 22.78
N LYS A 285 -8.47 31.26 22.08
CA LYS A 285 -8.56 32.08 20.87
C LYS A 285 -9.28 31.32 19.76
N LEU A 286 -8.94 30.05 19.53
CA LEU A 286 -9.64 29.20 18.57
C LEU A 286 -11.14 29.14 18.88
N LYS A 287 -11.52 28.80 20.12
CA LYS A 287 -12.91 28.77 20.58
C LYS A 287 -13.65 30.09 20.38
N ARG A 288 -13.02 31.24 20.62
CA ARG A 288 -13.65 32.55 20.39
C ARG A 288 -13.92 32.85 18.92
N VAL A 289 -13.05 32.35 18.03
CA VAL A 289 -13.16 32.56 16.59
C VAL A 289 -14.11 31.54 15.97
N THR A 290 -14.07 30.28 16.43
CA THR A 290 -14.83 29.18 15.85
C THR A 290 -16.17 28.90 16.54
N GLY A 291 -16.31 29.30 17.81
CA GLY A 291 -17.39 28.85 18.68
C GLY A 291 -17.27 27.40 19.16
N LEU A 292 -16.21 26.68 18.78
CA LEU A 292 -16.01 25.26 19.08
C LEU A 292 -15.01 25.08 20.23
N ASP A 293 -15.42 24.37 21.29
CA ASP A 293 -14.58 24.04 22.43
C ASP A 293 -13.99 22.63 22.31
N VAL A 294 -12.67 22.51 22.18
CA VAL A 294 -11.97 21.21 22.13
C VAL A 294 -12.21 20.32 23.36
N SER A 295 -12.67 20.89 24.47
CA SER A 295 -13.02 20.13 25.69
C SER A 295 -14.40 19.49 25.59
N CYS A 296 -15.25 19.97 24.68
CA CYS A 296 -16.54 19.36 24.35
C CYS A 296 -16.33 18.31 23.26
N PHE A 297 -16.82 17.08 23.50
CA PHE A 297 -16.62 15.97 22.57
C PHE A 297 -17.19 16.27 21.17
N ASP A 298 -18.42 16.76 21.08
CA ASP A 298 -19.09 17.04 19.81
C ASP A 298 -18.34 18.11 19.00
N ASP A 299 -17.89 19.16 19.68
CA ASP A 299 -17.10 20.25 19.07
C ASP A 299 -15.73 19.75 18.60
N ALA A 300 -15.07 18.88 19.39
CA ALA A 300 -13.79 18.29 19.03
C ALA A 300 -13.91 17.39 17.78
N VAL A 301 -15.01 16.64 17.64
CA VAL A 301 -15.30 15.85 16.43
C VAL A 301 -15.48 16.77 15.23
N ILE A 302 -16.24 17.86 15.38
CA ILE A 302 -16.42 18.85 14.31
C ILE A 302 -15.06 19.44 13.91
N LEU A 303 -14.22 19.86 14.87
CA LEU A 303 -12.88 20.38 14.60
C LEU A 303 -11.99 19.36 13.88
N ARG A 304 -12.04 18.07 14.27
CA ARG A 304 -11.27 17.01 13.61
C ARG A 304 -11.71 16.81 12.16
N LEU A 305 -13.02 16.87 11.89
CA LEU A 305 -13.55 16.80 10.52
C LEU A 305 -13.16 18.03 9.70
N LEU A 306 -13.23 19.23 10.27
CA LEU A 306 -12.81 20.46 9.60
C LEU A 306 -11.34 20.44 9.21
N LEU A 307 -10.49 19.93 10.11
CA LEU A 307 -9.07 19.72 9.85
C LEU A 307 -8.82 18.70 8.72
N ALA A 308 -9.59 17.62 8.67
CA ALA A 308 -9.51 16.65 7.58
C ALA A 308 -9.98 17.24 6.24
N MET A 309 -11.00 18.10 6.27
CA MET A 309 -11.53 18.78 5.09
C MET A 309 -10.58 19.84 4.55
N SER A 310 -9.88 20.60 5.40
CA SER A 310 -8.92 21.61 4.95
C SER A 310 -7.81 20.96 4.13
N ARG A 311 -7.29 19.81 4.60
CA ARG A 311 -6.31 18.99 3.87
C ARG A 311 -6.82 18.60 2.48
N LEU A 312 -8.04 18.07 2.40
CA LEU A 312 -8.60 17.58 1.13
C LEU A 312 -9.07 18.70 0.17
N GLY A 313 -9.28 19.91 0.67
CA GLY A 313 -9.77 21.06 -0.09
C GLY A 313 -8.67 21.86 -0.81
N GLU A 314 -7.41 21.64 -0.47
CA GLU A 314 -6.26 22.31 -1.09
C GLU A 314 -5.76 21.52 -2.32
N LYS A 315 -6.54 21.55 -3.42
CA LYS A 315 -6.12 21.36 -4.84
C LYS A 315 -7.32 21.39 -5.82
#